data_AF-A0A376MPI1-F1
#
_entry.id   AF-A0A376MPI1-F1
#
_cell.length_a   1.000
_cell.length_b   1.000
_cell.length_c   1.000
_cell.angle_alpha   90.00
_cell.angle_beta   90.00
_cell.angle_gamma   90.00
#
_symmetry.space_group_name_H-M   'P 1'
#
loop_
_entity.id
_entity.type
_entity.pdbx_description
1 polymer ?
#
loop_
_entity_poly.entity_id
_entity_poly.type
_entity_poly.pdbx_seq_one_letter_code
_entity_poly.pdbx_strand_id
1 'polypeptide(L)' 'MVNAIFCAHGKLACAMLESVQMVYGNANVEAVNLCPARTPETLWQKLRSYEHSQS' A
#
# COMPACT_ATOMS: atom_id res chain seq x y z
N MET A 1 2.81 -15.67 7.18
CA MET A 1 2.00 -14.47 7.50
C MET A 1 1.71 -13.78 6.17
N VAL A 2 0.47 -13.41 5.86
CA VAL A 2 0.12 -12.76 4.58
C VAL A 2 0.40 -11.27 4.69
N ASN A 3 1.10 -10.70 3.71
CA ASN A 3 1.29 -9.26 3.58
C ASN A 3 0.37 -8.75 2.47
N ALA A 4 -0.42 -7.71 2.73
CA ALA A 4 -1.36 -7.17 1.75
C ALA A 4 -1.00 -5.72 1.37
N ILE A 5 -1.26 -5.34 0.13
CA ILE A 5 -1.04 -3.98 -0.36
C ILE A 5 -2.35 -3.44 -0.91
N PHE A 6 -2.82 -2.32 -0.36
CA PHE A 6 -3.90 -1.55 -0.93
C PHE A 6 -3.36 -0.57 -1.96
N CYS A 7 -3.84 -0.68 -3.20
CA CYS A 7 -3.50 0.22 -4.29
C CYS A 7 -4.78 0.90 -4.78
N ALA A 8 -4.87 2.23 -4.65
CA ALA A 8 -6.05 2.96 -5.10
C ALA A 8 -5.71 4.40 -5.51
N HIS A 9 -6.58 4.99 -6.33
CA HIS A 9 -6.49 6.39 -6.72
C HIS A 9 -6.78 7.33 -5.55
N GLY A 10 -6.04 8.45 -5.49
CA GLY A 10 -6.23 9.47 -4.48
C GLY A 10 -5.84 8.98 -3.09
N LYS A 11 -6.74 9.07 -2.10
CA LYS A 11 -6.49 8.74 -0.68
C LYS A 11 -7.18 7.46 -0.20
N LEU A 12 -7.83 6.72 -1.08
CA LEU A 12 -8.65 5.57 -0.69
C LEU A 12 -7.80 4.45 -0.03
N ALA A 13 -6.62 4.16 -0.56
CA ALA A 13 -5.76 3.11 -0.01
C ALA A 13 -5.30 3.46 1.42
N CYS A 14 -4.97 4.72 1.68
CA CYS A 14 -4.63 5.19 3.03
C CYS A 14 -5.84 5.09 3.98
N ALA A 15 -7.04 5.49 3.55
CA ALA A 15 -8.24 5.40 4.37
C ALA A 15 -8.60 3.94 4.72
N MET A 16 -8.39 3.01 3.78
CA MET A 16 -8.55 1.57 4.03
C MET A 16 -7.52 1.06 5.04
N LEU A 17 -6.26 1.46 4.93
CA LEU A 17 -5.22 1.10 5.89
C LEU A 17 -5.59 1.58 7.29
N GLU A 18 -5.96 2.85 7.45
CA GLU A 18 -6.40 3.41 8.73
C GLU A 18 -7.59 2.65 9.32
N SER A 19 -8.56 2.28 8.47
CA SER A 19 -9.73 1.50 8.87
C SER A 19 -9.36 0.09 9.35
N VAL A 20 -8.47 -0.59 8.62
CA VAL A 20 -7.99 -1.94 8.98
C VAL A 20 -7.19 -1.89 10.27
N GLN A 21 -6.32 -0.89 10.43
CA GLN A 21 -5.53 -0.72 11.65
C GLN A 21 -6.43 -0.43 12.85
N MET A 22 -7.51 0.34 12.66
CA MET A 22 -8.50 0.61 13.70
C MET A 22 -9.24 -0.65 14.16
N VAL A 23 -9.58 -1.58 13.24
CA VAL A 23 -10.37 -2.78 13.57
C VAL A 23 -9.49 -3.95 14.04
N TYR A 24 -8.36 -4.17 13.36
CA TYR A 24 -7.52 -5.35 13.54
C TYR A 24 -6.22 -5.07 14.29
N GLY A 25 -5.99 -3.83 14.72
CA GLY A 25 -4.72 -3.41 15.30
C GLY A 25 -3.61 -3.47 14.25
N ASN A 26 -2.39 -3.83 14.67
CA ASN A 26 -1.20 -3.84 13.81
C ASN A 26 -1.23 -4.94 12.74
N ALA A 27 -2.08 -4.78 11.73
CA ALA A 27 -2.16 -5.67 10.58
C ALA A 27 -0.99 -5.41 9.63
N ASN A 28 -0.42 -6.47 9.06
CA ASN A 28 0.67 -6.36 8.09
C ASN A 28 0.10 -6.01 6.70
N VAL A 29 -0.27 -4.73 6.56
CA VAL A 29 -0.90 -4.17 5.37
C VAL A 29 -0.29 -2.80 5.07
N GLU A 30 -0.05 -2.52 3.80
CA GLU A 30 0.49 -1.24 3.34
C GLU A 30 -0.43 -0.54 2.35
N ALA A 31 -0.32 0.78 2.26
CA ALA A 31 -1.11 1.61 1.36
C ALA A 31 -0.25 2.32 0.31
N VAL A 32 -0.67 2.23 -0.94
CA VAL A 32 -0.06 2.89 -2.08
C VAL A 32 -1.10 3.76 -2.78
N ASN A 33 -0.88 5.09 -2.71
CA ASN A 33 -1.72 6.08 -3.37
C ASN A 33 -1.26 6.31 -4.82
N LEU A 34 -2.20 6.15 -5.75
CA LEU A 34 -2.04 6.52 -7.16
C LEU A 34 -2.47 7.98 -7.32
N CYS A 35 -1.49 8.87 -7.44
CA CYS A 35 -1.70 10.29 -7.72
C CYS A 35 -1.36 10.58 -9.20
N PRO A 36 -2.08 11.49 -9.87
CA PRO A 36 -1.80 11.88 -11.26
C PRO A 36 -0.37 12.38 -11.49
N ALA A 37 0.26 12.93 -10.44
CA ALA A 37 1.64 13.42 -10.45
C ALA A 37 2.71 12.32 -10.28
N ARG A 38 2.33 11.06 -10.02
CA ARG A 38 3.28 9.94 -9.99
C ARG A 38 3.44 9.36 -11.38
N THR A 39 4.68 9.19 -11.82
CA THR A 39 4.96 8.39 -13.01
C THR A 39 4.75 6.90 -12.70
N PRO A 40 4.26 6.09 -13.67
CA PRO A 40 4.05 4.66 -13.48
C PRO A 40 5.30 3.92 -12.96
N GLU A 41 6.50 4.37 -13.35
CA GLU A 41 7.77 3.79 -12.93
C GLU A 41 8.01 3.90 -11.42
N THR A 42 7.63 5.03 -10.80
CA THR A 42 7.76 5.21 -9.34
C THR A 42 6.82 4.31 -8.55
N LEU A 43 5.66 3.98 -9.13
CA LEU A 43 4.74 2.99 -8.56
C LEU A 43 5.36 1.59 -8.62
N TRP A 44 5.88 1.20 -9.78
CA TRP A 44 6.52 -0.11 -9.98
C TRP A 44 7.76 -0.30 -9.12
N GLN A 45 8.57 0.75 -8.92
CA GLN A 45 9.71 0.70 -8.00
C GLN A 45 9.25 0.45 -6.57
N LYS A 46 8.19 1.13 -6.12
CA LYS A 46 7.66 0.96 -4.77
C LYS A 46 7.04 -0.43 -4.57
N LEU A 47 6.30 -0.95 -5.55
CA LEU A 47 5.79 -2.32 -5.52
C LEU A 47 6.93 -3.36 -5.48
N ARG A 48 7.99 -3.17 -6.27
CA ARG A 48 9.17 -4.07 -6.23
C ARG A 48 9.93 -4.05 -4.91
N SER A 49 10.04 -2.90 -4.24
CA SER A 49 10.66 -2.87 -2.91
C SER A 49 9.87 -3.72 -1.90
N TYR A 50 8.56 -3.85 -2.06
CA TYR A 50 7.72 -4.68 -1.20
C TYR A 50 7.79 -6.17 -1.51
N GLU A 51 8.11 -6.55 -2.74
CA GLU A 51 8.46 -7.93 -3.09
C GLU A 51 9.79 -8.34 -2.44
N HIS A 52 10.81 -7.47 -2.46
CA HIS A 52 12.12 -7.81 -1.90
C HIS A 52 12.18 -7.77 -0.37
N SER A 53 11.36 -6.97 0.32
CA SER A 53 11.25 -7.02 1.79
C SER A 53 10.52 -8.26 2.33
N GLN A 54 10.05 -9.17 1.45
CA GLN A 54 9.38 -10.41 1.82
C GLN A 54 10.19 -11.69 1.58
N SER A 55 11.43 -11.56 1.09
CA SER A 55 12.38 -12.68 0.96
C SER A 55 13.45 -12.62 2.04
#